data_AF-A0A537K206-F1
#
_entry.id   AF-A0A537K206-F1
#
_cell.length_a   1.000
_cell.length_b   1.000
_cell.length_c   1.000
_cell.angle_alpha   90.00
_cell.angle_beta   90.00
_cell.angle_gamma   90.00
#
_symmetry.space_group_name_H-M   'P 1'
#
loop_
_entity.id
_entity.type
_entity.pdbx_description
1 polymer ?
#
loop_
_entity_poly.entity_id
_entity_poly.type
_entity_poly.pdbx_seq_one_letter_code
_entity_poly.pdbx_strand_id
1 'polypeptide(L)'
;MSQVIKSVFFIIAFAFPYALSLKAQQPELVLPFGHAKQVSNIVYSRDGRFIATTSEDNNVIIWDAYTAKSIHLLSGHVNKVNSIDFSSDGNYVVTGSEDTQVSIWNARTGNLVYSLTSQENAVVLVQFSPDSKLVLVCCADGKSFLWDMIAEKEAFTLQKTPLKL
;
A
#
# COMPACT_ATOMS: atom_id res chain seq x y z
N MET A 1 -37.76 11.97 35.16
CA MET A 1 -36.70 11.17 34.53
C MET A 1 -37.01 11.07 33.04
N SER A 2 -35.99 11.13 32.19
CA SER A 2 -36.04 11.22 30.72
C SER A 2 -36.06 12.64 30.14
N GLN A 3 -34.85 13.09 29.77
CA GLN A 3 -34.56 14.25 28.95
C GLN A 3 -34.71 13.92 27.46
N VAL A 4 -35.25 14.90 26.73
CA VAL A 4 -34.80 15.40 25.42
C VAL A 4 -34.69 14.38 24.27
N ILE A 5 -35.76 14.32 23.48
CA ILE A 5 -35.75 13.89 22.08
C ILE A 5 -36.58 14.89 21.26
N LYS A 6 -35.98 15.45 20.20
CA LYS A 6 -36.57 16.14 19.02
C LYS A 6 -37.10 17.58 19.22
N SER A 7 -36.38 18.56 18.66
CA SER A 7 -36.93 19.77 18.03
C SER A 7 -35.99 20.18 16.90
N VAL A 8 -36.26 19.73 15.67
CA VAL A 8 -37.07 20.39 14.62
C VAL A 8 -36.22 21.39 13.81
N PHE A 9 -35.89 20.95 12.60
CA PHE A 9 -35.40 21.76 11.49
C PHE A 9 -36.39 22.89 11.19
N PHE A 10 -35.94 24.14 11.26
CA PHE A 10 -36.60 25.25 10.56
C PHE A 10 -35.64 26.44 10.40
N ILE A 11 -35.01 26.59 9.23
CA ILE A 11 -34.62 27.93 8.72
C ILE A 11 -34.90 27.96 7.20
N ILE A 12 -36.08 28.49 6.90
CA ILE A 12 -36.48 29.38 5.80
C ILE A 12 -35.51 29.50 4.61
N ALA A 13 -35.99 29.06 3.44
CA ALA A 13 -35.44 29.41 2.14
C ALA A 13 -35.81 30.86 1.77
N PHE A 14 -34.82 31.76 1.73
CA PHE A 14 -34.89 32.99 0.94
C PHE A 14 -33.67 33.05 0.02
N ALA A 15 -33.94 33.29 -1.26
CA ALA A 15 -32.99 33.35 -2.35
C ALA A 15 -31.96 34.46 -2.13
N PHE A 16 -30.67 34.10 -2.10
CA PHE A 16 -29.57 35.00 -2.39
C PHE A 16 -28.93 34.54 -3.71
N PRO A 17 -28.91 35.36 -4.78
CA PRO A 17 -28.13 35.07 -5.98
C PRO A 17 -26.67 35.48 -5.75
N TYR A 18 -26.09 34.99 -4.67
CA TYR A 18 -24.65 34.97 -4.41
C TYR A 18 -24.43 33.73 -3.56
N ALA A 19 -24.37 32.57 -4.21
CA ALA A 19 -23.70 31.43 -3.61
C ALA A 19 -22.23 31.82 -3.49
N LEU A 20 -21.88 32.55 -2.42
CA LEU A 20 -20.55 32.54 -1.87
C LEU A 20 -20.20 31.07 -1.72
N SER A 21 -19.30 30.60 -2.57
CA SER A 21 -18.65 29.31 -2.41
C SER A 21 -17.94 29.36 -1.06
N LEU A 22 -18.66 28.95 -0.01
CA LEU A 22 -18.09 28.56 1.27
C LEU A 22 -17.26 27.33 0.93
N LYS A 23 -16.01 27.58 0.56
CA LYS A 23 -14.99 26.55 0.50
C LYS A 23 -14.93 26.02 1.93
N ALA A 24 -15.65 24.93 2.21
CA ALA A 24 -15.51 24.20 3.45
C ALA A 24 -14.02 23.95 3.57
N GLN A 25 -13.40 24.59 4.56
CA GLN A 25 -11.98 24.49 4.79
C GLN A 25 -11.79 23.04 5.22
N GLN A 26 -11.39 22.20 4.26
CA GLN A 26 -11.18 20.78 4.50
C GLN A 26 -10.19 20.68 5.67
N PRO A 27 -10.43 19.78 6.65
CA PRO A 27 -9.53 19.65 7.78
C PRO A 27 -8.14 19.29 7.23
N GLU A 28 -7.19 20.20 7.37
CA GLU A 28 -5.80 19.98 7.02
C GLU A 28 -5.20 19.08 8.11
N LEU A 29 -5.07 17.79 7.80
CA LEU A 29 -4.45 16.84 8.71
C LEU A 29 -2.93 17.02 8.62
N VAL A 30 -2.31 17.40 9.74
CA VAL A 30 -0.86 17.36 9.87
C VAL A 30 -0.47 15.90 10.13
N LEU A 31 0.22 15.29 9.18
CA LEU A 31 0.58 13.88 9.20
C LEU A 31 2.04 13.73 9.63
N PRO A 32 2.38 12.76 10.50
CA PRO A 32 3.76 12.52 10.90
C PRO A 32 4.64 12.06 9.72
N PHE A 33 4.04 11.45 8.69
CA PHE A 33 4.72 11.04 7.48
C PHE A 33 3.92 11.44 6.24
N GLY A 34 4.62 11.74 5.17
CA GLY A 34 4.06 12.03 3.86
C GLY A 34 5.09 11.77 2.77
N HIS A 35 4.63 11.46 1.56
CA HIS A 35 5.52 11.23 0.43
C HIS A 35 6.12 12.54 -0.08
N ALA A 36 7.42 12.53 -0.31
CA ALA A 36 8.18 13.69 -0.80
C ALA A 36 8.24 13.78 -2.34
N LYS A 37 7.85 12.69 -3.02
CA LYS A 37 7.82 12.57 -4.47
C LYS A 37 6.52 11.91 -4.94
N GLN A 38 6.43 11.65 -6.24
CA GLN A 38 5.28 11.02 -6.87
C GLN A 38 4.97 9.66 -6.22
N VAL A 39 3.71 9.51 -5.81
CA VAL A 39 3.16 8.22 -5.38
C VAL A 39 3.03 7.32 -6.60
N SER A 40 3.64 6.14 -6.54
CA SER A 40 3.67 5.18 -7.64
C SER A 40 2.52 4.19 -7.57
N ASN A 41 2.09 3.79 -6.38
CA ASN A 41 1.06 2.76 -6.19
C ASN A 41 0.32 2.91 -4.86
N ILE A 42 -0.85 2.27 -4.77
CA ILE A 42 -1.73 2.27 -3.60
C ILE A 42 -2.49 0.94 -3.50
N VAL A 43 -2.60 0.42 -2.28
CA VAL A 43 -3.37 -0.79 -1.98
C VAL A 43 -4.09 -0.68 -0.65
N TYR A 44 -5.27 -1.28 -0.55
CA TYR A 44 -6.02 -1.42 0.71
C TYR A 44 -5.78 -2.80 1.30
N SER A 45 -5.71 -2.88 2.63
CA SER A 45 -5.86 -4.16 3.32
C SER A 45 -7.27 -4.71 3.08
N ARG A 46 -7.42 -6.04 3.15
CA ARG A 46 -8.70 -6.71 2.83
C ARG A 46 -9.85 -6.32 3.78
N ASP A 47 -9.53 -5.98 5.02
CA ASP A 47 -10.47 -5.47 6.02
C ASP A 47 -10.76 -3.96 5.87
N GLY A 48 -10.10 -3.29 4.92
CA GLY A 48 -10.23 -1.86 4.64
C GLY A 48 -9.65 -0.96 5.72
N ARG A 49 -8.98 -1.50 6.74
CA ARG A 49 -8.46 -0.72 7.87
C ARG A 49 -7.20 0.04 7.52
N PHE A 50 -6.33 -0.55 6.71
CA PHE A 50 -5.05 0.01 6.35
C PHE A 50 -4.99 0.32 4.86
N ILE A 51 -4.27 1.37 4.53
CA ILE A 51 -3.87 1.70 3.17
C ILE A 51 -2.36 1.66 3.16
N ALA A 52 -1.76 1.14 2.11
CA ALA A 52 -0.32 1.26 1.89
C ALA A 52 -0.06 1.97 0.57
N THR A 53 0.86 2.93 0.59
CA THR A 53 1.24 3.72 -0.58
C THR A 53 2.74 3.63 -0.78
N THR A 54 3.16 3.59 -2.04
CA THR A 54 4.57 3.57 -2.45
C THR A 54 4.92 4.81 -3.23
N SER A 55 6.19 5.18 -3.26
CA SER A 55 6.64 6.42 -3.90
C SER A 55 8.03 6.31 -4.51
N GLU A 56 8.33 7.24 -5.41
CA GLU A 56 9.68 7.48 -5.95
C GLU A 56 10.66 8.07 -4.91
N ASP A 57 10.17 8.39 -3.72
CA ASP A 57 11.01 8.73 -2.55
C ASP A 57 11.62 7.50 -1.87
N ASN A 58 11.40 6.31 -2.44
CA ASN A 58 11.89 5.01 -1.99
C ASN A 58 11.23 4.50 -0.69
N ASN A 59 10.21 5.17 -0.18
CA ASN A 59 9.51 4.75 1.02
C ASN A 59 8.14 4.20 0.71
N VAL A 60 7.65 3.42 1.67
CA VAL A 60 6.26 2.99 1.74
C VAL A 60 5.65 3.54 3.00
N ILE A 61 4.42 4.05 2.92
CA ILE A 61 3.69 4.56 4.08
C ILE A 61 2.45 3.71 4.29
N ILE A 62 2.23 3.26 5.53
CA ILE A 62 0.98 2.65 5.96
C ILE A 62 0.12 3.71 6.65
N TRP A 63 -1.13 3.81 6.23
CA TRP A 63 -2.13 4.73 6.73
C TRP A 63 -3.26 3.97 7.42
N ASP A 64 -3.85 4.59 8.44
CA ASP A 64 -5.15 4.17 8.97
C ASP A 64 -6.24 4.81 8.11
N ALA A 65 -7.04 3.98 7.44
CA ALA A 65 -8.06 4.44 6.48
C ALA A 65 -9.18 5.25 7.15
N TYR A 66 -9.48 4.99 8.43
CA TYR A 66 -10.59 5.61 9.14
C TYR A 66 -10.22 6.95 9.75
N THR A 67 -8.98 7.10 10.18
CA THR A 67 -8.46 8.33 10.79
C THR A 67 -7.64 9.18 9.83
N ALA A 68 -7.32 8.65 8.64
CA ALA A 68 -6.46 9.25 7.63
C ALA A 68 -5.06 9.62 8.18
N LYS A 69 -4.58 8.92 9.22
CA LYS A 69 -3.26 9.15 9.81
C LYS A 69 -2.23 8.20 9.21
N SER A 70 -1.04 8.71 8.90
CA SER A 70 0.12 7.87 8.59
C SER A 70 0.63 7.21 9.88
N ILE A 71 0.67 5.88 9.91
CA ILE A 71 1.01 5.08 11.10
C ILE A 71 2.47 4.62 11.04
N HIS A 72 2.92 4.14 9.88
CA HIS A 72 4.26 3.60 9.69
C HIS A 72 4.92 4.16 8.44
N LEU A 73 6.20 4.46 8.56
CA LEU A 73 7.11 4.73 7.45
C LEU A 73 8.03 3.51 7.30
N LEU A 74 7.90 2.80 6.19
CA LEU A 74 8.73 1.65 5.86
C LEU A 74 9.85 2.13 4.93
N SER A 75 11.00 2.35 5.52
CA SER A 75 12.23 2.77 4.83
C SER A 75 13.19 1.59 4.73
N GLY A 76 13.87 1.46 3.59
CA GLY A 76 14.85 0.39 3.37
C GLY A 76 15.20 0.20 1.91
N HIS A 77 14.27 0.52 1.00
CA HIS A 77 14.56 0.55 -0.42
C HIS A 77 15.50 1.70 -0.78
N VAL A 78 16.41 1.43 -1.72
CA VAL A 78 17.43 2.39 -2.18
C VAL A 78 17.02 3.06 -3.49
N ASN A 79 16.01 2.49 -4.16
CA ASN A 79 15.43 3.01 -5.39
C ASN A 79 13.89 3.00 -5.31
N LYS A 80 13.23 3.49 -6.38
CA LYS A 80 11.78 3.65 -6.38
C LYS A 80 11.07 2.32 -6.16
N VAL A 81 10.02 2.37 -5.35
CA VAL A 81 9.16 1.21 -5.09
C VAL A 81 8.05 1.19 -6.14
N ASN A 82 8.01 0.13 -6.95
CA ASN A 82 7.11 0.02 -8.09
C ASN A 82 5.79 -0.65 -7.76
N SER A 83 5.84 -1.63 -6.86
CA SER A 83 4.70 -2.50 -6.59
C SER A 83 4.56 -2.78 -5.11
N ILE A 84 3.32 -2.95 -4.69
CA ILE A 84 2.95 -3.23 -3.33
C ILE A 84 1.71 -4.12 -3.31
N ASP A 85 1.63 -4.99 -2.32
CA ASP A 85 0.42 -5.76 -2.05
C ASP A 85 0.28 -6.09 -0.56
N PHE A 86 -0.96 -6.31 -0.12
CA PHE A 86 -1.26 -6.81 1.22
C PHE A 86 -1.46 -8.33 1.19
N SER A 87 -1.00 -9.01 2.23
CA SER A 87 -1.45 -10.37 2.49
C SER A 87 -2.96 -10.38 2.75
N SER A 88 -3.63 -11.47 2.39
CA SER A 88 -5.08 -11.60 2.54
C SER A 88 -5.55 -11.58 4.00
N ASP A 89 -4.67 -11.93 4.94
CA ASP A 89 -4.89 -11.78 6.38
C ASP A 89 -4.60 -10.37 6.93
N GLY A 90 -4.04 -9.47 6.09
CA GLY A 90 -3.71 -8.09 6.44
C GLY A 90 -2.50 -7.92 7.36
N ASN A 91 -1.79 -9.00 7.70
CA ASN A 91 -0.66 -8.95 8.63
C ASN A 91 0.65 -8.50 7.97
N TYR A 92 0.77 -8.69 6.66
CA TYR A 92 2.00 -8.42 5.91
C TYR A 92 1.75 -7.51 4.71
N VAL A 93 2.78 -6.76 4.37
CA VAL A 93 2.87 -5.98 3.14
C VAL A 93 4.10 -6.46 2.38
N VAL A 94 3.97 -6.73 1.09
CA VAL A 94 5.11 -7.02 0.22
C VAL A 94 5.34 -5.84 -0.71
N THR A 95 6.60 -5.47 -0.91
CA THR A 95 7.02 -4.36 -1.75
C THR A 95 8.10 -4.82 -2.72
N GLY A 96 8.01 -4.38 -3.97
CA GLY A 96 9.00 -4.63 -5.01
C GLY A 96 9.58 -3.33 -5.56
N SER A 97 10.90 -3.28 -5.70
CA SER A 97 11.64 -2.06 -6.05
C SER A 97 12.61 -2.27 -7.22
N GLU A 98 13.00 -1.15 -7.85
CA GLU A 98 14.07 -1.12 -8.85
C GLU A 98 15.47 -1.37 -8.27
N ASP A 99 15.60 -1.39 -6.95
CA ASP A 99 16.85 -1.78 -6.27
C ASP A 99 17.10 -3.30 -6.25
N THR A 100 16.29 -4.07 -6.98
CA THR A 100 16.34 -5.54 -7.07
C THR A 100 15.97 -6.26 -5.77
N GLN A 101 15.39 -5.53 -4.80
CA GLN A 101 14.91 -6.09 -3.56
C GLN A 101 13.38 -6.25 -3.58
N VAL A 102 12.95 -7.35 -2.99
CA VAL A 102 11.59 -7.55 -2.49
C VAL A 102 11.66 -7.53 -0.98
N SER A 103 10.86 -6.67 -0.37
CA SER A 103 10.80 -6.54 1.09
C SER A 103 9.41 -6.94 1.58
N ILE A 104 9.38 -7.70 2.66
CA ILE A 104 8.13 -8.12 3.32
C ILE A 104 8.12 -7.51 4.72
N TRP A 105 7.08 -6.76 5.01
CA TRP A 105 6.95 -5.95 6.21
C TRP A 105 5.78 -6.45 7.04
N ASN A 106 5.88 -6.34 8.37
CA ASN A 106 4.74 -6.52 9.24
C ASN A 106 3.88 -5.24 9.20
N ALA A 107 2.62 -5.37 8.80
CA ALA A 107 1.72 -4.24 8.61
C ALA A 107 1.37 -3.50 9.91
N ARG A 108 1.40 -4.21 11.05
CA ARG A 108 1.01 -3.68 12.37
C ARG A 108 2.18 -3.00 13.10
N THR A 109 3.40 -3.44 12.88
CA THR A 109 4.58 -2.87 13.55
C THR A 109 5.41 -1.98 12.63
N GLY A 110 5.28 -2.14 11.31
CA GLY A 110 6.13 -1.49 10.31
C GLY A 110 7.53 -2.07 10.21
N ASN A 111 7.81 -3.20 10.86
CA ASN A 111 9.14 -3.80 10.83
C ASN A 111 9.34 -4.63 9.57
N LEU A 112 10.56 -4.60 9.03
CA LEU A 112 11.00 -5.52 7.98
C LEU A 112 11.07 -6.95 8.55
N VAL A 113 10.47 -7.91 7.86
CA VAL A 113 10.45 -9.33 8.23
C VAL A 113 11.38 -10.13 7.32
N TYR A 114 11.26 -9.95 6.00
CA TYR A 114 12.11 -10.61 5.01
C TYR A 114 12.63 -9.60 3.98
N SER A 115 13.85 -9.82 3.51
CA SER A 115 14.44 -9.14 2.36
C SER A 115 14.98 -10.17 1.40
N LEU A 116 14.62 -10.05 0.13
CA LEU A 116 14.88 -11.03 -0.91
C LEU A 116 15.48 -10.31 -2.12
N THR A 117 16.52 -10.86 -2.72
CA THR A 117 17.13 -10.30 -3.94
C THR A 117 16.63 -11.02 -5.17
N SER A 118 16.10 -10.31 -6.16
CA SER A 118 15.62 -10.84 -7.45
C SER A 118 16.76 -11.13 -8.45
N GLN A 119 17.93 -11.51 -7.95
CA GLN A 119 19.14 -11.81 -8.73
C GLN A 119 19.48 -10.72 -9.77
N GLU A 120 19.66 -9.49 -9.31
CA GLU A 120 20.11 -8.32 -10.09
C GLU A 120 19.10 -7.70 -11.07
N ASN A 121 17.86 -8.19 -11.11
CA ASN A 121 16.82 -7.61 -11.98
C ASN A 121 15.86 -6.70 -11.22
N ALA A 122 15.49 -5.56 -11.82
CA ALA A 122 14.48 -4.68 -11.24
C ALA A 122 13.15 -5.41 -11.05
N VAL A 123 12.56 -5.28 -9.86
CA VAL A 123 11.25 -5.85 -9.55
C VAL A 123 10.17 -4.90 -10.07
N VAL A 124 9.28 -5.43 -10.90
CA VAL A 124 8.22 -4.66 -11.54
C VAL A 124 6.89 -4.86 -10.81
N LEU A 125 6.56 -6.11 -10.46
CA LEU A 125 5.32 -6.45 -9.78
C LEU A 125 5.57 -7.47 -8.66
N VAL A 126 4.81 -7.33 -7.59
CA VAL A 126 4.70 -8.31 -6.50
C VAL A 126 3.24 -8.51 -6.17
N GLN A 127 2.86 -9.75 -5.84
CA GLN A 127 1.48 -10.06 -5.45
C GLN A 127 1.45 -11.25 -4.49
N PHE A 128 0.64 -11.14 -3.44
CA PHE A 128 0.31 -12.27 -2.59
C PHE A 128 -0.68 -13.21 -3.28
N SER A 129 -0.44 -14.51 -3.12
CA SER A 129 -1.48 -15.52 -3.34
C SER A 129 -2.67 -15.28 -2.41
N PRO A 130 -3.89 -15.67 -2.81
CA PRO A 130 -5.09 -15.45 -1.99
C PRO A 130 -5.05 -16.07 -0.59
N ASP A 131 -4.25 -17.12 -0.38
CA ASP A 131 -4.07 -17.76 0.92
C ASP A 131 -2.85 -17.25 1.72
N SER A 132 -2.18 -16.20 1.22
CA SER A 132 -1.01 -15.55 1.83
C SER A 132 0.23 -16.44 2.00
N LYS A 133 0.30 -17.61 1.35
CA LYS A 133 1.45 -18.52 1.50
C LYS A 133 2.53 -18.31 0.47
N LEU A 134 2.14 -17.87 -0.73
CA LEU A 134 3.07 -17.57 -1.81
C LEU A 134 3.06 -16.09 -2.14
N VAL A 135 4.22 -15.59 -2.56
CA VAL A 135 4.39 -14.28 -3.19
C VAL A 135 4.88 -14.51 -4.60
N LEU A 136 4.15 -14.01 -5.60
CA LEU A 136 4.62 -13.93 -6.97
C LEU A 136 5.47 -12.66 -7.12
N VAL A 137 6.69 -12.82 -7.61
CA VAL A 137 7.61 -11.73 -7.94
C VAL A 137 7.85 -11.74 -9.43
N CYS A 138 7.63 -10.61 -10.10
CA CYS A 138 7.86 -10.43 -11.52
C CYS A 138 8.97 -9.39 -11.77
N CYS A 139 9.98 -9.80 -12.53
CA CYS A 139 11.15 -8.99 -12.85
C CYS A 139 11.07 -8.41 -14.27
N ALA A 140 11.81 -7.34 -14.51
CA ALA A 140 11.81 -6.62 -15.80
C ALA A 140 12.31 -7.45 -16.99
N ASP A 141 13.16 -8.46 -16.74
CA ASP A 141 13.70 -9.37 -17.76
C ASP A 141 12.70 -10.47 -18.20
N GLY A 142 11.48 -10.44 -17.65
CA GLY A 142 10.44 -11.44 -17.91
C GLY A 142 10.62 -12.73 -17.12
N LYS A 143 11.64 -12.85 -16.26
CA LYS A 143 11.68 -13.90 -15.24
C LYS A 143 10.70 -13.54 -14.14
N SER A 144 10.09 -14.54 -13.57
CA SER A 144 9.26 -14.40 -12.38
C SER A 144 9.53 -15.58 -11.47
N PHE A 145 9.28 -15.46 -10.19
CA PHE A 145 9.38 -16.59 -9.28
C PHE A 145 8.31 -16.51 -8.21
N LEU A 146 7.98 -17.67 -7.66
CA LEU A 146 7.12 -17.80 -6.49
C LEU A 146 8.01 -18.00 -5.27
N TRP A 147 7.83 -17.15 -4.28
CA TRP A 147 8.45 -17.28 -2.97
C TRP A 147 7.46 -17.85 -1.96
N ASP A 148 7.91 -18.79 -1.13
CA ASP A 148 7.11 -19.44 -0.10
C ASP A 148 7.34 -18.75 1.26
N MET A 149 6.27 -18.18 1.81
CA MET A 149 6.24 -17.49 3.11
C MET A 149 6.45 -18.43 4.30
N ILE A 150 6.15 -19.72 4.15
CA ILE A 150 6.22 -20.72 5.22
C ILE A 150 7.58 -21.41 5.18
N ALA A 151 8.01 -21.82 3.99
CA ALA A 151 9.28 -22.49 3.79
C ALA A 151 10.47 -21.52 3.68
N GLU A 152 10.19 -20.21 3.62
CA GLU A 152 11.15 -19.11 3.56
C GLU A 152 12.16 -19.23 2.40
N LYS A 153 11.69 -19.72 1.25
CA LYS A 153 12.55 -19.98 0.09
C LYS A 153 11.81 -19.79 -1.23
N GLU A 154 12.59 -19.68 -2.30
CA GLU A 154 12.04 -19.77 -3.65
C GLU A 154 11.42 -21.15 -3.86
N ALA A 155 10.14 -21.17 -4.21
CA ALA A 155 9.39 -22.38 -4.51
C ALA A 155 9.51 -22.77 -5.99
N PHE A 156 9.34 -21.80 -6.90
CA PHE A 156 9.32 -22.06 -8.33
C PHE A 156 9.84 -20.85 -9.12
N THR A 157 10.70 -21.10 -10.11
CA THR A 157 11.09 -20.11 -11.11
C THR A 157 10.22 -20.26 -12.37
N LEU A 158 9.68 -19.16 -12.86
CA LEU A 158 8.89 -19.06 -14.08
C LEU A 158 9.71 -18.31 -15.12
N GLN A 159 10.03 -18.99 -16.22
CA GLN A 159 10.74 -18.40 -17.35
C GLN A 159 10.14 -18.89 -18.65
N LYS A 160 10.08 -17.99 -19.64
CA LYS A 160 9.62 -18.35 -20.98
C LYS A 160 10.63 -19.28 -21.63
N THR A 161 10.23 -20.50 -21.97
CA THR A 161 11.03 -21.37 -22.83
C THR A 161 11.06 -20.78 -24.24
N PRO A 162 12.23 -20.58 -24.85
CA PRO A 162 12.29 -20.15 -26.25
C PRO A 162 11.61 -21.21 -27.11
N LEU A 163 10.61 -20.80 -27.89
CA LEU A 163 10.01 -21.64 -28.93
C LEU A 163 11.14 -21.98 -29.91
N LYS A 164 11.49 -23.26 -30.00
CA LYS A 164 12.27 -23.76 -31.15
C LYS A 164 11.33 -23.73 -32.34
N LEU A 165 11.48 -22.72 -33.20
CA LEU A 165 10.89 -22.68 -34.53
C LEU A 165 11.61 -23.67 -35.45
#